data_AF-A0A9P0FEE0-F1
#
_entry.id   AF-A0A9P0FEE0-F1
#
_cell.length_a   1.000
_cell.length_b   1.000
_cell.length_c   1.000
_cell.angle_alpha   90.00
_cell.angle_beta   90.00
_cell.angle_gamma   90.00
#
_symmetry.space_group_name_H-M   'P 1'
#
loop_
_entity.id
_entity.type
_entity.pdbx_description
1 polymer ?
#
loop_
_entity_poly.entity_id
_entity_poly.type
_entity_poly.pdbx_seq_one_letter_code
_entity_poly.pdbx_strand_id
1 'polypeptide(L)'
;MILCMIDGKVCNCLTGTKSSQTCYICGAQPKDMNSLNFANKQTSEEALSFGLSTLHAWIRFFECCLHVAYRLTIKSWQVKSGNKNEMLERKQQIINNFKKELGILIDQPKPGSGSTNTGNTARIFFRNYQKSAEITGINLELLRRFYIILQVISCGFEVDVEKFKIYTTNTAKLYVSLYSWYYMPPSMHKILIHGAEAIKHAIVPIGQLGEEAQEAKNKDFKFILEHMSRKDSSVHTNRDIFNYLLLSSDPCISFFSVKKAKQNKLKLSKEALDLLKAPSINASESSDLSDPENMDGD
;
A
#
# COMPACT_ATOMS: atom_id res chain seq x y z
N MET A 1 -7.63 17.66 -12.62
CA MET A 1 -7.29 16.22 -12.63
C MET A 1 -6.07 16.00 -11.76
N ILE A 2 -6.02 14.93 -10.97
CA ILE A 2 -4.87 14.58 -10.11
C ILE A 2 -4.20 13.34 -10.68
N LEU A 3 -2.90 13.42 -10.98
CA LEU A 3 -2.14 12.29 -11.51
C LEU A 3 -1.55 11.45 -10.36
N CYS A 4 -2.38 10.60 -9.75
CA CYS A 4 -2.01 9.80 -8.57
C CYS A 4 -2.13 8.28 -8.78
N MET A 5 -2.88 7.83 -9.79
CA MET A 5 -3.07 6.42 -10.11
C MET A 5 -1.93 5.90 -11.00
N ILE A 6 -0.69 6.15 -10.58
CA ILE A 6 0.51 5.76 -11.31
C ILE A 6 1.50 5.05 -10.37
N ASP A 7 2.16 4.04 -10.92
CA ASP A 7 3.14 3.29 -10.16
C ASP A 7 4.41 4.11 -9.91
N GLY A 8 5.23 3.65 -8.95
CA GLY A 8 6.49 4.33 -8.64
C GLY A 8 7.50 4.36 -9.79
N LYS A 9 7.39 3.47 -10.79
CA LYS A 9 8.29 3.48 -11.97
C LYS A 9 7.92 4.60 -12.92
N VAL A 10 6.62 4.82 -13.15
CA VAL A 10 6.11 5.95 -13.92
C VAL A 10 6.50 7.26 -13.22
N CYS A 11 6.36 7.36 -11.89
CA CYS A 11 6.85 8.52 -11.14
C CYS A 11 8.35 8.77 -11.36
N ASN A 12 9.17 7.73 -11.39
CA ASN A 12 10.61 7.89 -11.66
C ASN A 12 10.86 8.46 -13.06
N CYS A 13 10.14 7.99 -14.08
CA CYS A 13 10.23 8.55 -15.43
C CYS A 13 9.80 10.02 -15.47
N LEU A 14 8.69 10.37 -14.82
CA LEU A 14 8.15 11.74 -14.79
C LEU A 14 9.06 12.72 -14.05
N THR A 15 9.76 12.25 -13.02
CA THR A 15 10.70 13.07 -12.21
C THR A 15 12.14 13.07 -12.75
N GLY A 16 12.41 12.36 -13.86
CA GLY A 16 13.78 12.19 -14.36
C GLY A 16 14.70 11.38 -13.42
N THR A 17 14.12 10.64 -12.47
CA THR A 17 14.86 9.79 -11.53
C THR A 17 15.38 8.54 -12.25
N LYS A 18 16.70 8.49 -12.48
CA LYS A 18 17.35 7.43 -13.28
C LYS A 18 17.26 6.03 -12.68
N SER A 19 17.16 5.91 -11.36
CA SER A 19 17.20 4.62 -10.65
C SER A 19 15.94 4.38 -9.84
N SER A 20 15.36 3.19 -10.00
CA SER A 20 14.20 2.73 -9.21
C SER A 20 14.50 2.51 -7.73
N GLN A 21 15.77 2.54 -7.33
CA GLN A 21 16.23 2.47 -5.95
C GLN A 21 16.45 3.84 -5.31
N THR A 22 16.24 4.92 -6.06
CA THR A 22 16.35 6.30 -5.57
C THR A 22 14.96 6.82 -5.20
N CYS A 23 14.87 7.64 -4.16
CA CYS A 23 13.61 8.31 -3.83
C CYS A 23 13.36 9.44 -4.82
N TYR A 24 12.26 9.39 -5.57
CA TYR A 24 11.91 10.46 -6.51
C TYR A 24 11.44 11.77 -5.84
N ILE A 25 11.18 11.77 -4.52
CA ILE A 25 10.73 12.96 -3.78
C ILE A 25 11.92 13.82 -3.32
N CYS A 26 12.99 13.18 -2.84
CA CYS A 26 14.14 13.86 -2.22
C CYS A 26 15.50 13.50 -2.85
N GLY A 27 15.52 12.59 -3.83
CA GLY A 27 16.74 12.16 -4.52
C GLY A 27 17.67 11.25 -3.70
N ALA A 28 17.25 10.81 -2.50
CA ALA A 28 18.07 9.94 -1.65
C ALA A 28 18.42 8.61 -2.36
N GLN A 29 19.70 8.24 -2.35
CA GLN A 29 20.18 6.94 -2.82
C GLN A 29 20.09 5.90 -1.69
N PRO A 30 20.17 4.59 -1.95
CA PRO A 30 20.05 3.57 -0.91
C PRO A 30 20.91 3.81 0.34
N LYS A 31 22.17 4.20 0.15
CA LYS A 31 23.11 4.55 1.22
C LYS A 31 22.65 5.71 2.11
N ASP A 32 21.83 6.61 1.58
CA ASP A 32 21.31 7.80 2.27
C ASP A 32 19.93 7.53 2.91
N MET A 33 19.25 6.43 2.55
CA MET A 33 17.86 6.15 2.98
C MET A 33 17.70 6.00 4.50
N ASN A 34 18.77 5.58 5.19
CA ASN A 34 18.80 5.42 6.64
C ASN A 34 19.23 6.70 7.38
N SER A 35 19.66 7.73 6.64
CA SER A 35 20.02 9.03 7.21
C SER A 35 18.75 9.86 7.44
N LEU A 36 18.22 9.82 8.66
CA LEU A 36 16.97 10.52 9.02
C LEU A 36 17.02 12.04 8.81
N ASN A 37 18.23 12.63 8.77
CA ASN A 37 18.43 14.06 8.50
C ASN A 37 18.15 14.45 7.04
N PHE A 38 18.06 13.48 6.10
CA PHE A 38 17.63 13.75 4.72
C PHE A 38 16.15 14.13 4.60
N ALA A 39 15.35 13.88 5.64
CA ALA A 39 13.96 14.35 5.71
C ALA A 39 13.81 15.86 5.51
N ASN A 40 14.87 16.62 5.81
CA ASN A 40 14.88 18.09 5.71
C ASN A 40 15.55 18.60 4.42
N LYS A 41 15.97 17.72 3.50
CA LYS A 41 16.48 18.14 2.20
C LYS A 41 15.32 18.41 1.24
N GLN A 42 15.53 19.40 0.39
CA GLN A 42 14.58 19.97 -0.58
C GLN A 42 13.66 18.90 -1.19
N THR A 43 12.41 18.89 -0.73
CA THR A 43 11.35 18.03 -1.24
C THR A 43 10.76 18.68 -2.49
N SER A 44 10.53 17.88 -3.52
CA SER A 44 9.82 18.36 -4.70
C SER A 44 8.31 18.34 -4.43
N GLU A 45 7.68 19.51 -4.40
CA GLU A 45 6.22 19.64 -4.28
C GLU A 45 5.50 18.94 -5.45
N GLU A 46 6.07 19.02 -6.65
CA GLU A 46 5.58 18.28 -7.83
C GLU A 46 5.60 16.77 -7.60
N ALA A 47 6.68 16.24 -7.01
CA ALA A 47 6.78 14.82 -6.70
C ALA A 47 5.79 14.36 -5.62
N LEU A 48 5.43 15.23 -4.67
CA LEU A 48 4.42 14.96 -3.65
C LEU A 48 3.00 14.89 -4.25
N SER A 49 2.75 15.61 -5.35
CA SER A 49 1.46 15.62 -6.06
C SER A 49 1.09 14.26 -6.67
N PHE A 50 2.08 13.38 -6.93
CA PHE A 50 1.85 12.01 -7.42
C PHE A 50 1.25 11.09 -6.35
N GLY A 51 1.17 11.53 -5.09
CA GLY A 51 0.62 10.75 -4.00
C GLY A 51 1.48 9.57 -3.58
N LEU A 52 0.85 8.62 -2.87
CA LEU A 52 1.48 7.42 -2.36
C LEU A 52 0.84 6.18 -3.00
N SER A 53 1.67 5.34 -3.59
CA SER A 53 1.28 4.01 -4.08
C SER A 53 1.05 3.06 -2.89
N THR A 54 -0.19 3.04 -2.39
CA THR A 54 -0.64 2.26 -1.22
C THR A 54 -0.62 0.76 -1.48
N LEU A 55 -0.94 0.30 -2.69
CA LEU A 55 -0.88 -1.11 -3.09
C LEU A 55 0.52 -1.67 -2.94
N HIS A 56 1.48 -1.03 -3.61
CA HIS A 56 2.87 -1.48 -3.58
C HIS A 56 3.50 -1.28 -2.21
N ALA A 57 2.97 -0.39 -1.35
CA ALA A 57 3.46 -0.23 0.01
C ALA A 57 3.43 -1.54 0.80
N TRP A 58 2.30 -2.26 0.79
CA TRP A 58 2.16 -3.54 1.49
C TRP A 58 3.21 -4.55 1.03
N ILE A 59 3.39 -4.69 -0.28
CA ILE A 59 4.34 -5.63 -0.88
C ILE A 59 5.77 -5.23 -0.53
N ARG A 60 6.13 -3.96 -0.66
CA ARG A 60 7.50 -3.48 -0.41
C ARG A 60 7.91 -3.55 1.05
N PHE A 61 6.99 -3.27 1.98
CA PHE A 61 7.25 -3.46 3.41
C PHE A 61 7.43 -4.95 3.73
N PHE A 62 6.60 -5.82 3.16
CA PHE A 62 6.71 -7.27 3.33
C PHE A 62 8.05 -7.81 2.79
N GLU A 63 8.42 -7.45 1.55
CA GLU A 63 9.69 -7.83 0.93
C GLU A 63 10.88 -7.33 1.75
N CYS A 64 10.83 -6.10 2.26
CA CYS A 64 11.86 -5.56 3.15
C CYS A 64 12.01 -6.42 4.41
N CYS A 65 10.90 -6.79 5.05
CA CYS A 65 10.92 -7.63 6.25
C CYS A 65 11.56 -8.98 5.94
N LEU A 66 11.13 -9.67 4.87
CA LEU A 66 11.73 -10.94 4.46
C LEU A 66 13.23 -10.81 4.20
N HIS A 67 13.63 -9.76 3.49
CA HIS A 67 15.03 -9.52 3.17
C HIS A 67 15.89 -9.22 4.40
N VAL A 68 15.37 -8.50 5.39
CA VAL A 68 16.03 -8.34 6.68
C VAL A 68 16.12 -9.70 7.37
N ALA A 69 15.02 -10.46 7.43
CA ALA A 69 14.94 -11.76 8.09
C ALA A 69 15.97 -12.77 7.54
N TYR A 70 16.13 -12.85 6.22
CA TYR A 70 17.08 -13.73 5.55
C TYR A 70 18.54 -13.39 5.88
N ARG A 71 18.81 -12.14 6.25
CA ARG A 71 20.16 -11.61 6.47
C ARG A 71 20.45 -11.29 7.93
N LEU A 72 19.58 -11.68 8.87
CA LEU A 72 19.73 -11.37 10.30
C LEU A 72 21.04 -11.88 10.90
N THR A 73 21.56 -13.00 10.42
CA THR A 73 22.83 -13.57 10.87
C THR A 73 24.03 -12.82 10.30
N ILE A 74 23.97 -12.46 9.01
CA ILE A 74 25.04 -11.80 8.28
C ILE A 74 25.13 -10.29 8.61
N LYS A 75 23.99 -9.64 8.85
CA LYS A 75 23.86 -8.20 9.12
C LYS A 75 24.56 -7.32 8.08
N SER A 76 24.31 -7.61 6.81
CA SER A 76 24.80 -6.80 5.69
C SER A 76 23.71 -6.59 4.64
N TRP A 77 23.71 -5.41 4.01
CA TRP A 77 22.78 -5.12 2.92
C TRP A 77 23.06 -5.97 1.68
N GLN A 78 24.33 -6.02 1.25
CA GLN A 78 24.81 -6.84 0.14
C GLN A 78 25.46 -8.13 0.63
N VAL A 79 24.93 -9.26 0.16
CA VAL A 79 25.45 -10.59 0.51
C VAL A 79 26.63 -10.93 -0.39
N LYS A 80 27.82 -11.08 0.21
CA LYS A 80 29.03 -11.56 -0.48
C LYS A 80 28.94 -13.06 -0.77
N SER A 81 29.72 -13.56 -1.73
CA SER A 81 29.69 -14.96 -2.19
C SER A 81 29.83 -15.98 -1.06
N GLY A 82 30.72 -15.75 -0.10
CA GLY A 82 30.94 -16.65 1.04
C GLY A 82 29.73 -16.86 1.96
N ASN A 83 28.86 -15.86 2.09
CA ASN A 83 27.71 -15.91 3.02
C ASN A 83 26.39 -16.28 2.30
N LYS A 84 26.46 -16.63 1.02
CA LYS A 84 25.27 -16.89 0.20
C LYS A 84 24.54 -18.15 0.65
N ASN A 85 25.26 -19.20 1.00
CA ASN A 85 24.67 -20.47 1.43
C ASN A 85 23.91 -20.31 2.75
N GLU A 86 24.51 -19.62 3.73
CA GLU A 86 23.88 -19.32 5.02
C GLU A 86 22.56 -18.54 4.84
N MET A 87 22.54 -17.54 3.96
CA MET A 87 21.33 -16.79 3.64
C MET A 87 20.25 -17.66 2.98
N LEU A 88 20.64 -18.55 2.06
CA LEU A 88 19.73 -19.45 1.36
C LEU A 88 19.10 -20.48 2.30
N GLU A 89 19.89 -21.04 3.21
CA GLU A 89 19.40 -21.96 4.26
C GLU A 89 18.36 -21.26 5.14
N ARG A 90 18.67 -20.07 5.63
CA ARG A 90 17.74 -19.29 6.45
C ARG A 90 16.48 -18.89 5.68
N LYS A 91 16.62 -18.51 4.41
CA LYS A 91 15.47 -18.24 3.53
C LYS A 91 14.57 -19.47 3.41
N GLN A 92 15.14 -20.65 3.17
CA GLN A 92 14.37 -21.88 3.03
C GLN A 92 13.65 -22.27 4.34
N GLN A 93 14.32 -22.11 5.49
CA GLN A 93 13.71 -22.32 6.81
C GLN A 93 12.48 -21.42 7.01
N ILE A 94 12.63 -20.12 6.73
CA ILE A 94 11.53 -19.14 6.87
C ILE A 94 10.38 -19.49 5.93
N ILE A 95 10.65 -19.82 4.66
CA ILE A 95 9.62 -20.25 3.68
C ILE A 95 8.84 -21.46 4.21
N ASN A 96 9.55 -22.47 4.71
CA ASN A 96 8.92 -23.70 5.22
C ASN A 96 8.06 -23.42 6.46
N ASN A 97 8.52 -22.56 7.37
CA ASN A 97 7.77 -22.19 8.57
C ASN A 97 6.50 -21.41 8.22
N PHE A 98 6.56 -20.46 7.28
CA PHE A 98 5.37 -19.75 6.80
C PHE A 98 4.35 -20.67 6.14
N LYS A 99 4.82 -21.67 5.37
CA LYS A 99 3.94 -22.70 4.80
C LYS A 99 3.31 -23.58 5.88
N LYS A 100 4.07 -23.97 6.90
CA LYS A 100 3.61 -24.86 7.99
C LYS A 100 2.63 -24.17 8.94
N GLU A 101 2.93 -22.94 9.37
CA GLU A 101 2.18 -22.27 10.44
C GLU A 101 1.05 -21.36 9.95
N LEU A 102 1.21 -20.77 8.77
CA LEU A 102 0.26 -19.81 8.20
C LEU A 102 -0.34 -20.27 6.88
N GLY A 103 0.12 -21.41 6.33
CA GLY A 103 -0.41 -21.95 5.08
C GLY A 103 -0.12 -21.10 3.84
N ILE A 104 0.81 -20.15 3.92
CA ILE A 104 1.12 -19.22 2.82
C ILE A 104 2.42 -19.61 2.11
N LEU A 105 2.43 -19.47 0.79
CA LEU A 105 3.62 -19.60 -0.03
C LEU A 105 4.24 -18.22 -0.25
N ILE A 106 5.52 -18.10 0.03
CA ILE A 106 6.27 -16.83 -0.09
C ILE A 106 7.50 -17.04 -0.97
N ASP A 107 7.91 -15.97 -1.66
CA ASP A 107 9.14 -15.88 -2.44
C ASP A 107 9.36 -17.00 -3.49
N GLN A 108 8.26 -17.47 -4.11
CA GLN A 108 8.27 -18.43 -5.21
C GLN A 108 7.92 -17.72 -6.53
N PRO A 109 8.68 -17.97 -7.63
CA PRO A 109 8.37 -17.42 -8.94
C PRO A 109 7.08 -18.03 -9.49
N LYS A 110 6.27 -17.22 -10.18
CA LYS A 110 5.08 -17.69 -10.91
C LYS A 110 5.38 -17.80 -12.41
N PRO A 111 4.83 -18.83 -13.10
CA PRO A 111 4.95 -18.93 -14.55
C PRO A 111 4.28 -17.71 -15.21
N GLY A 112 4.96 -17.09 -16.19
CA GLY A 112 4.45 -15.94 -16.94
C GLY A 112 4.79 -14.56 -16.37
N SER A 113 5.39 -14.46 -15.18
CA SER A 113 5.93 -13.25 -14.48
C SER A 113 5.34 -13.07 -13.08
N GLY A 114 6.13 -12.47 -12.18
CA GLY A 114 5.76 -12.18 -10.80
C GLY A 114 6.18 -13.25 -9.79
N SER A 115 5.80 -13.03 -8.53
CA SER A 115 6.10 -13.93 -7.42
C SER A 115 4.85 -14.22 -6.59
N THR A 116 4.97 -15.15 -5.65
CA THR A 116 3.94 -15.39 -4.64
C THR A 116 3.81 -14.28 -3.60
N ASN A 117 4.67 -13.25 -3.64
CA ASN A 117 4.60 -12.05 -2.80
C ASN A 117 3.52 -11.09 -3.30
N THR A 118 2.27 -11.55 -3.30
CA THR A 118 1.12 -10.75 -3.69
C THR A 118 0.68 -9.82 -2.56
N GLY A 119 -0.14 -8.80 -2.88
CA GLY A 119 -0.76 -7.95 -1.87
C GLY A 119 -1.56 -8.75 -0.83
N ASN A 120 -2.20 -9.86 -1.21
CA ASN A 120 -2.90 -10.74 -0.27
C ASN A 120 -1.92 -11.42 0.71
N THR A 121 -0.80 -11.94 0.21
CA THR A 121 0.26 -12.55 1.03
C THR A 121 0.81 -11.54 2.05
N ALA A 122 1.10 -10.31 1.60
CA ALA A 122 1.58 -9.24 2.48
C ALA A 122 0.55 -8.89 3.57
N ARG A 123 -0.75 -8.77 3.22
CA ARG A 123 -1.80 -8.50 4.20
C ARG A 123 -1.93 -9.62 5.25
N ILE A 124 -1.81 -10.89 4.86
CA ILE A 124 -1.83 -12.03 5.80
C ILE A 124 -0.61 -11.97 6.74
N PHE A 125 0.57 -11.66 6.22
CA PHE A 125 1.80 -11.53 7.00
C PHE A 125 1.66 -10.48 8.11
N PHE A 126 1.20 -9.27 7.78
CA PHE A 126 1.06 -8.19 8.76
C PHE A 126 -0.15 -8.36 9.68
N ARG A 127 -1.23 -9.00 9.22
CA ARG A 127 -2.39 -9.32 10.08
C ARG A 127 -2.00 -10.24 11.23
N ASN A 128 -1.04 -11.15 10.99
CA ASN A 128 -0.50 -12.07 11.98
C ASN A 128 0.92 -11.64 12.42
N TYR A 129 1.13 -10.34 12.68
CA TYR A 129 2.47 -9.81 12.97
C TYR A 129 3.18 -10.49 14.14
N GLN A 130 2.46 -11.04 15.14
CA GLN A 130 3.05 -11.83 16.23
C GLN A 130 3.75 -13.09 15.71
N LYS A 131 3.01 -13.94 15.00
CA LYS A 131 3.57 -15.17 14.39
C LYS A 131 4.64 -14.84 13.36
N SER A 132 4.42 -13.78 12.58
CA SER A 132 5.42 -13.32 11.62
C SER A 132 6.73 -12.90 12.31
N ALA A 133 6.67 -12.25 13.48
CA ALA A 133 7.85 -11.91 14.28
C ALA A 133 8.58 -13.16 14.78
N GLU A 134 7.83 -14.14 15.30
CA GLU A 134 8.36 -15.44 15.77
C GLU A 134 9.09 -16.20 14.64
N ILE A 135 8.46 -16.30 13.47
CA ILE A 135 9.02 -17.00 12.30
C ILE A 135 10.26 -16.28 11.75
N THR A 136 10.18 -14.94 11.61
CA THR A 136 11.24 -14.17 10.94
C THR A 136 12.41 -13.81 11.85
N GLY A 137 12.17 -13.69 13.16
CA GLY A 137 13.10 -13.12 14.13
C GLY A 137 13.20 -11.59 14.08
N ILE A 138 12.25 -10.91 13.40
CA ILE A 138 12.18 -9.45 13.38
C ILE A 138 11.53 -8.95 14.68
N ASN A 139 11.93 -7.77 15.12
CA ASN A 139 11.34 -7.12 16.28
C ASN A 139 9.81 -6.96 16.13
N LEU A 140 9.09 -7.46 17.14
CA LEU A 140 7.62 -7.47 17.17
C LEU A 140 7.02 -6.06 17.07
N GLU A 141 7.57 -5.11 17.82
CA GLU A 141 7.08 -3.73 17.88
C GLU A 141 7.23 -3.03 16.53
N LEU A 142 8.32 -3.28 15.81
CA LEU A 142 8.51 -2.75 14.45
C LEU A 142 7.46 -3.30 13.48
N LEU A 143 7.21 -4.61 13.48
CA LEU A 143 6.19 -5.21 12.60
C LEU A 143 4.78 -4.70 12.91
N ARG A 144 4.48 -4.52 14.20
CA ARG A 144 3.23 -3.94 14.67
C ARG A 144 3.05 -2.52 14.13
N ARG A 145 4.07 -1.65 14.27
CA ARG A 145 4.07 -0.27 13.73
C ARG A 145 3.90 -0.23 12.22
N PHE A 146 4.59 -1.10 11.48
CA PHE A 146 4.41 -1.23 10.04
C PHE A 146 2.98 -1.60 9.67
N TYR A 147 2.37 -2.55 10.38
CA TYR A 147 0.97 -2.91 10.17
C TYR A 147 0.05 -1.71 10.40
N ILE A 148 0.25 -0.94 11.48
CA ILE A 148 -0.56 0.27 11.76
C ILE A 148 -0.45 1.30 10.63
N ILE A 149 0.78 1.62 10.21
CA ILE A 149 1.02 2.60 9.14
C ILE A 149 0.33 2.16 7.84
N LEU A 150 0.48 0.88 7.47
CA LEU A 150 -0.12 0.33 6.26
C LEU A 150 -1.66 0.32 6.33
N GLN A 151 -2.25 0.08 7.51
CA GLN A 151 -3.70 0.21 7.73
C GLN A 151 -4.17 1.66 7.52
N VAL A 152 -3.48 2.63 8.12
CA VAL A 152 -3.85 4.05 8.06
C VAL A 152 -3.81 4.58 6.63
N ILE A 153 -2.74 4.30 5.88
CA ILE A 153 -2.66 4.78 4.48
C ILE A 153 -3.69 4.11 3.56
N SER A 154 -4.20 2.93 3.92
CA SER A 154 -5.13 2.16 3.09
C SER A 154 -6.61 2.32 3.49
N CYS A 155 -6.91 3.00 4.60
CA CYS A 155 -8.26 3.01 5.16
C CYS A 155 -9.25 3.93 4.41
N GLY A 156 -8.73 4.92 3.67
CA GLY A 156 -9.54 5.88 2.93
C GLY A 156 -10.22 6.97 3.79
N PHE A 157 -9.83 7.12 5.06
CA PHE A 157 -10.27 8.18 5.97
C PHE A 157 -9.22 9.28 6.12
N GLU A 158 -9.64 10.45 6.60
CA GLU A 158 -8.71 11.54 6.92
C GLU A 158 -7.77 11.17 8.06
N VAL A 159 -6.48 11.42 7.83
CA VAL A 159 -5.40 11.13 8.77
C VAL A 159 -5.00 12.41 9.49
N ASP A 160 -4.74 12.33 10.79
CA ASP A 160 -4.11 13.41 11.54
C ASP A 160 -2.62 13.48 11.14
N VAL A 161 -2.26 14.52 10.40
CA VAL A 161 -0.93 14.69 9.80
C VAL A 161 0.16 14.74 10.87
N GLU A 162 -0.06 15.45 11.97
CA GLU A 162 0.96 15.63 13.01
C GLU A 162 1.18 14.34 13.81
N LYS A 163 0.09 13.68 14.23
CA LYS A 163 0.19 12.38 14.89
C LYS A 163 0.86 11.35 13.99
N PHE A 164 0.48 11.32 12.71
CA PHE A 164 1.08 10.40 11.73
C PHE A 164 2.56 10.68 11.50
N LYS A 165 2.96 11.96 11.42
CA LYS A 165 4.37 12.38 11.30
C LYS A 165 5.21 11.90 12.49
N ILE A 166 4.71 12.08 13.71
CA ILE A 166 5.39 11.61 14.92
C ILE A 166 5.51 10.08 14.91
N TYR A 167 4.42 9.38 14.57
CA TYR A 167 4.39 7.92 14.54
C TYR A 167 5.37 7.33 13.53
N THR A 168 5.38 7.85 12.30
CA THR A 168 6.28 7.43 11.22
C THR A 168 7.74 7.76 11.50
N THR A 169 8.03 8.96 12.03
CA THR A 169 9.39 9.36 12.43
C THR A 169 9.94 8.46 13.53
N ASN A 170 9.15 8.15 14.56
CA ASN A 170 9.56 7.23 15.62
C ASN A 170 9.78 5.80 15.10
N THR A 171 8.97 5.38 14.13
CA THR A 171 9.13 4.07 13.48
C THR A 171 10.40 4.03 12.63
N ALA A 172 10.75 5.12 11.93
CA ALA A 172 12.00 5.23 11.18
C ALA A 172 13.22 5.18 12.12
N LYS A 173 13.18 5.89 13.25
CA LYS A 173 14.22 5.84 14.29
C LYS A 173 14.41 4.41 14.82
N LEU A 174 13.31 3.71 15.11
CA LEU A 174 13.34 2.31 15.57
C LEU A 174 13.92 1.37 14.50
N TYR A 175 13.56 1.57 13.23
CA TYR A 175 14.12 0.76 12.15
C TYR A 175 15.64 0.94 12.05
N VAL A 176 16.11 2.19 12.05
CA VAL A 176 17.55 2.49 11.94
C VAL A 176 18.31 1.97 13.16
N SER A 177 17.76 2.04 14.37
CA SER A 177 18.45 1.51 15.56
C SER A 177 18.60 -0.01 15.55
N LEU A 178 17.61 -0.74 15.01
CA LEU A 178 17.61 -2.20 14.96
C LEU A 178 18.34 -2.77 13.73
N TYR A 179 18.18 -2.13 12.58
CA TYR A 179 18.54 -2.67 11.26
C TYR A 179 19.30 -1.66 10.41
N SER A 180 20.16 -0.82 11.00
CA SER A 180 20.99 0.19 10.31
C SER A 180 21.78 -0.36 9.12
N TRP A 181 22.18 -1.62 9.19
CA TRP A 181 22.93 -2.35 8.17
C TRP A 181 22.13 -2.72 6.92
N TYR A 182 20.80 -2.57 6.93
CA TYR A 182 19.93 -2.76 5.77
C TYR A 182 19.26 -1.44 5.40
N TYR A 183 19.46 -0.97 4.16
CA TYR A 183 18.87 0.28 3.70
C TYR A 183 17.38 0.14 3.42
N MET A 184 16.58 1.10 3.89
CA MET A 184 15.14 1.14 3.61
C MET A 184 14.88 1.20 2.10
N PRO A 185 13.94 0.41 1.55
CA PRO A 185 13.51 0.56 0.18
C PRO A 185 12.86 1.93 -0.08
N PRO A 186 12.88 2.45 -1.31
CA PRO A 186 12.32 3.76 -1.64
C PRO A 186 10.86 3.93 -1.21
N SER A 187 10.02 2.91 -1.39
CA SER A 187 8.61 2.97 -0.96
C SER A 187 8.46 3.10 0.56
N MET A 188 9.30 2.41 1.34
CA MET A 188 9.31 2.51 2.79
C MET A 188 9.82 3.87 3.24
N HIS A 189 10.93 4.35 2.66
CA HIS A 189 11.47 5.67 2.92
C HIS A 189 10.44 6.78 2.62
N LYS A 190 9.78 6.73 1.46
CA LYS A 190 8.73 7.70 1.10
C LYS A 190 7.60 7.75 2.13
N ILE A 191 7.14 6.60 2.62
CA ILE A 191 6.05 6.56 3.61
C ILE A 191 6.52 7.03 4.99
N LEU A 192 7.70 6.60 5.44
CA LEU A 192 8.19 6.91 6.78
C LEU A 192 8.72 8.35 6.92
N ILE A 193 9.26 8.91 5.84
CA ILE A 193 9.89 10.23 5.84
C ILE A 193 8.98 11.30 5.22
N HIS A 194 8.44 11.03 4.02
CA HIS A 194 7.63 11.99 3.27
C HIS A 194 6.13 11.75 3.36
N GLY A 195 5.69 10.70 4.08
CA GLY A 195 4.29 10.29 4.08
C GLY A 195 3.35 11.34 4.66
N ALA A 196 3.78 12.03 5.73
CA ALA A 196 2.99 13.11 6.32
C ALA A 196 2.84 14.31 5.38
N GLU A 197 3.91 14.69 4.68
CA GLU A 197 3.87 15.76 3.68
C GLU A 197 2.98 15.37 2.50
N ALA A 198 3.11 14.15 1.98
CA ALA A 198 2.25 13.65 0.91
C ALA A 198 0.77 13.63 1.31
N ILE A 199 0.45 13.26 2.55
CA ILE A 199 -0.93 13.33 3.07
C ILE A 199 -1.41 14.79 3.18
N LYS A 200 -0.55 15.71 3.61
CA LYS A 200 -0.88 17.14 3.71
C LYS A 200 -1.22 17.76 2.34
N HIS A 201 -0.52 17.34 1.27
CA HIS A 201 -0.78 17.81 -0.09
C HIS A 201 -1.94 17.08 -0.79
N ALA A 202 -2.43 15.98 -0.22
CA ALA A 202 -3.52 15.21 -0.81
C ALA A 202 -4.86 15.93 -0.65
N ILE A 203 -5.60 16.08 -1.76
CA ILE A 203 -6.92 16.73 -1.78
C ILE A 203 -8.00 15.84 -1.14
N VAL A 204 -7.84 14.53 -1.24
CA VAL A 204 -8.74 13.52 -0.66
C VAL A 204 -7.91 12.53 0.16
N PRO A 205 -8.54 11.76 1.07
CA PRO A 205 -7.84 10.75 1.85
C PRO A 205 -6.96 9.86 1.00
N ILE A 206 -5.70 9.68 1.41
CA ILE A 206 -4.67 9.02 0.59
C ILE A 206 -5.06 7.60 0.14
N GLY A 207 -5.84 6.87 0.95
CA GLY A 207 -6.32 5.54 0.59
C GLY A 207 -7.29 5.52 -0.59
N GLN A 208 -7.94 6.65 -0.90
CA GLN A 208 -8.82 6.81 -2.06
C GLN A 208 -8.06 7.13 -3.35
N LEU A 209 -6.82 7.63 -3.23
CA LEU A 209 -5.94 7.95 -4.37
C LEU A 209 -5.13 6.74 -4.87
N GLY A 210 -5.43 5.54 -4.38
CA GLY A 210 -4.68 4.32 -4.71
C GLY A 210 -4.90 3.83 -6.14
N GLU A 211 -3.86 3.25 -6.74
CA GLU A 211 -3.89 2.66 -8.09
C GLU A 211 -4.63 1.30 -8.16
N GLU A 212 -5.01 0.71 -7.02
CA GLU A 212 -5.65 -0.62 -6.93
C GLU A 212 -6.89 -0.75 -7.82
N ALA A 213 -7.71 0.30 -7.86
CA ALA A 213 -8.95 0.31 -8.65
C ALA A 213 -8.66 0.23 -10.16
N GLN A 214 -7.63 0.92 -10.64
CA GLN A 214 -7.22 0.88 -12.04
C GLN A 214 -6.53 -0.45 -12.37
N GLU A 215 -5.66 -0.97 -11.50
CA GLU A 215 -5.02 -2.27 -11.74
C GLU A 215 -6.04 -3.42 -11.79
N ALA A 216 -7.09 -3.36 -10.97
CA ALA A 216 -8.17 -4.35 -11.01
C ALA A 216 -8.88 -4.39 -12.38
N LYS A 217 -8.97 -3.25 -13.08
CA LYS A 217 -9.57 -3.18 -14.43
C LYS A 217 -8.77 -3.92 -15.49
N ASN A 218 -7.49 -4.22 -15.27
CA ASN A 218 -6.73 -5.08 -16.18
C ASN A 218 -7.29 -6.51 -16.23
N LYS A 219 -7.93 -6.98 -15.15
CA LYS A 219 -8.62 -8.27 -15.15
C LYS A 219 -9.87 -8.23 -16.03
N ASP A 220 -10.67 -7.18 -15.89
CA ASP A 220 -11.85 -6.95 -16.73
C ASP A 220 -11.45 -6.82 -18.20
N PHE A 221 -10.37 -6.08 -18.50
CA PHE A 221 -9.83 -5.94 -19.85
C PHE A 221 -9.53 -7.30 -20.50
N LYS A 222 -8.82 -8.19 -19.79
CA LYS A 222 -8.50 -9.53 -20.29
C LYS A 222 -9.75 -10.37 -20.51
N PHE A 223 -10.71 -10.31 -19.59
CA PHE A 223 -11.98 -11.02 -19.71
C PHE A 223 -12.79 -10.55 -20.93
N ILE A 224 -12.92 -9.22 -21.10
CA ILE A 224 -13.62 -8.63 -22.26
C ILE A 224 -12.93 -9.01 -23.56
N LEU A 225 -11.59 -8.93 -23.57
CA LEU A 225 -10.78 -9.35 -24.70
C LEU A 225 -11.06 -10.82 -25.03
N GLU A 226 -11.02 -11.74 -24.09
CA GLU A 226 -11.15 -13.16 -24.39
C GLU A 226 -12.57 -13.59 -24.75
N HIS A 227 -13.61 -12.99 -24.16
CA HIS A 227 -14.97 -13.56 -24.19
C HIS A 227 -16.05 -12.65 -24.80
N MET A 228 -15.85 -11.33 -24.79
CA MET A 228 -16.92 -10.37 -25.12
C MET A 228 -16.63 -9.56 -26.40
N SER A 229 -15.38 -9.59 -26.88
CA SER A 229 -14.95 -8.82 -28.06
C SER A 229 -15.02 -9.65 -29.34
N ARG A 230 -15.41 -9.00 -30.45
CA ARG A 230 -15.31 -9.59 -31.79
C ARG A 230 -13.84 -9.82 -32.17
N LYS A 231 -13.59 -10.93 -32.88
CA LYS A 231 -12.26 -11.41 -33.29
C LYS A 231 -12.03 -11.35 -34.80
N ASP A 232 -12.81 -10.53 -35.49
CA ASP A 232 -12.74 -10.32 -36.93
C ASP A 232 -11.70 -9.25 -37.31
N SER A 233 -11.53 -8.22 -36.49
CA SER A 233 -10.49 -7.21 -36.68
C SER A 233 -10.02 -6.60 -35.35
N SER A 234 -8.78 -6.13 -35.31
CA SER A 234 -8.23 -5.42 -34.14
C SER A 234 -9.02 -4.14 -33.83
N VAL A 235 -9.52 -3.45 -34.86
CA VAL A 235 -10.36 -2.24 -34.69
C VAL A 235 -11.67 -2.58 -33.99
N HIS A 236 -12.35 -3.65 -34.41
CA HIS A 236 -13.58 -4.09 -33.76
C HIS A 236 -13.32 -4.60 -32.34
N THR A 237 -12.25 -5.37 -32.13
CA THR A 237 -11.83 -5.79 -30.79
C THR A 237 -11.64 -4.58 -29.86
N ASN A 238 -10.88 -3.57 -30.29
CA ASN A 238 -10.62 -2.37 -29.50
C ASN A 238 -11.89 -1.56 -29.24
N ARG A 239 -12.77 -1.44 -30.24
CA ARG A 239 -14.06 -0.77 -30.11
C ARG A 239 -14.95 -1.45 -29.08
N ASP A 240 -15.03 -2.78 -29.11
CA ASP A 240 -15.83 -3.55 -28.16
C ASP A 240 -15.28 -3.39 -26.75
N ILE A 241 -13.96 -3.51 -26.57
CA ILE A 241 -13.31 -3.29 -25.27
C ILE A 241 -13.62 -1.91 -24.71
N PHE A 242 -13.48 -0.87 -25.54
CA PHE A 242 -13.76 0.50 -25.15
C PHE A 242 -15.22 0.68 -24.70
N ASN A 243 -16.17 0.19 -25.51
CA ASN A 243 -17.59 0.27 -25.21
C ASN A 243 -17.96 -0.48 -23.91
N TYR A 244 -17.43 -1.69 -23.71
CA TYR A 244 -17.66 -2.44 -22.47
C TYR A 244 -17.11 -1.74 -21.25
N LEU A 245 -15.90 -1.17 -21.33
CA LEU A 245 -15.32 -0.42 -20.22
C LEU A 245 -16.14 0.83 -19.91
N LEU A 246 -16.63 1.54 -20.93
CA LEU A 246 -17.51 2.70 -20.76
C LEU A 246 -18.82 2.32 -20.08
N LEU A 247 -19.49 1.26 -20.54
CA LEU A 247 -20.72 0.75 -19.91
C LEU A 247 -20.48 0.30 -18.47
N SER A 248 -19.35 -0.36 -18.19
CA SER A 248 -19.02 -0.84 -16.84
C SER A 248 -18.69 0.28 -15.84
N SER A 249 -18.29 1.46 -16.35
CA SER A 249 -17.91 2.63 -15.56
C SER A 249 -18.99 3.73 -15.58
N ASP A 250 -20.10 3.52 -16.28
CA ASP A 250 -21.24 4.43 -16.31
C ASP A 250 -21.81 4.60 -14.88
N PRO A 251 -21.83 5.83 -14.32
CA PRO A 251 -22.30 6.07 -12.97
C PRO A 251 -23.77 5.69 -12.75
N CYS A 252 -24.63 5.88 -13.74
CA CYS A 252 -26.05 5.58 -13.66
C CYS A 252 -26.25 4.06 -13.62
N ILE A 253 -25.65 3.33 -14.57
CA ILE A 253 -25.73 1.87 -14.63
C ILE A 253 -25.10 1.25 -13.38
N SER A 254 -23.90 1.70 -12.99
CA SER A 254 -23.20 1.15 -11.82
C SER A 254 -23.96 1.37 -10.52
N PHE A 255 -24.64 2.51 -10.35
CA PHE A 255 -25.49 2.79 -9.18
C PHE A 255 -26.64 1.80 -9.05
N PHE A 256 -27.33 1.47 -10.14
CA PHE A 256 -28.44 0.51 -10.14
C PHE A 256 -27.99 -0.96 -10.16
N SER A 257 -26.78 -1.24 -10.67
CA SER A 257 -26.24 -2.59 -10.81
C SER A 257 -25.72 -3.19 -9.49
N VAL A 258 -25.58 -2.39 -8.42
CA VAL A 258 -24.97 -2.82 -7.15
C VAL A 258 -25.77 -3.95 -6.49
N LYS A 259 -25.38 -5.21 -6.75
CA LYS A 259 -25.47 -6.25 -5.73
C LYS A 259 -24.59 -5.79 -4.57
N LYS A 260 -25.18 -5.57 -3.38
CA LYS A 260 -24.45 -5.18 -2.17
C LYS A 260 -23.19 -6.03 -2.04
N ALA A 261 -22.03 -5.48 -2.37
CA ALA A 261 -20.76 -6.15 -2.13
C ALA A 261 -20.71 -6.42 -0.62
N LYS A 262 -20.41 -7.66 -0.23
CA LYS A 262 -20.15 -7.98 1.18
C LYS A 262 -18.96 -7.13 1.61
N GLN A 263 -19.23 -5.97 2.22
CA GLN A 263 -18.21 -5.13 2.82
C GLN A 263 -17.68 -5.89 4.02
N ASN A 264 -16.62 -6.67 3.80
CA ASN A 264 -15.77 -7.12 4.90
C ASN A 264 -15.04 -5.89 5.42
N LYS A 265 -15.71 -5.08 6.25
CA LYS A 265 -15.10 -3.93 6.93
C LYS A 265 -13.93 -4.46 7.74
N LEU A 266 -12.71 -4.22 7.25
CA LEU A 266 -11.51 -4.58 7.99
C LEU A 266 -11.52 -3.74 9.26
N LYS A 267 -11.61 -4.39 10.43
CA LYS A 267 -11.56 -3.67 11.70
C LYS A 267 -10.19 -3.03 11.83
N LEU A 268 -10.15 -1.70 11.83
CA LEU A 268 -8.95 -0.94 12.15
C LEU A 268 -8.57 -1.23 13.60
N SER A 269 -7.26 -1.28 13.85
CA SER A 269 -6.75 -1.39 15.22
C SER A 269 -7.04 -0.10 15.99
N LYS A 270 -7.08 -0.18 17.32
CA LYS A 270 -7.29 0.99 18.18
C LYS A 270 -6.23 2.07 17.95
N GLU A 271 -4.99 1.66 17.72
CA GLU A 271 -3.90 2.59 17.40
C GLU A 271 -4.03 3.21 16.02
N ALA A 272 -4.50 2.45 15.02
CA ALA A 272 -4.79 3.05 13.71
C ALA A 272 -5.90 4.10 13.82
N LEU A 273 -6.91 3.87 14.66
CA LEU A 273 -8.01 4.83 14.88
C LEU A 273 -7.53 6.13 15.55
N ASP A 274 -6.57 6.07 16.48
CA ASP A 274 -6.02 7.28 17.13
C ASP A 274 -5.25 8.20 16.15
N LEU A 275 -4.74 7.63 15.05
CA LEU A 275 -4.06 8.36 13.98
C LEU A 275 -5.03 8.99 12.96
N LEU A 276 -6.34 8.70 13.05
CA LEU A 276 -7.35 9.29 12.18
C LEU A 276 -8.00 10.51 12.82
N LYS A 277 -8.48 11.42 11.98
CA LYS A 277 -9.37 12.48 12.45
C LYS A 277 -10.75 11.91 12.75
N ALA A 278 -11.38 12.41 13.81
CA ALA A 278 -12.78 12.11 14.08
C ALA A 278 -13.64 12.63 12.91
N PRO A 279 -14.72 11.93 12.52
CA PRO A 279 -15.65 12.45 11.55
C PRO A 279 -16.25 13.76 12.07
N SER A 280 -16.16 14.83 11.28
CA SER A 280 -16.85 16.09 11.56
C SER A 280 -18.35 15.84 11.45
N ILE A 281 -19.01 15.62 12.58
CA ILE A 281 -20.47 15.68 12.65
C ILE A 281 -20.80 17.16 12.51
N ASN A 282 -21.17 17.61 11.31
CA ASN A 282 -21.82 18.89 11.15
C ASN A 282 -23.16 18.80 11.88
N ALA A 283 -23.20 19.35 13.09
CA ALA A 283 -24.44 19.55 13.84
C ALA A 283 -25.23 20.70 13.18
N SER A 284 -25.79 20.42 12.00
CA SER A 284 -26.72 21.32 11.31
C SER A 284 -27.58 20.48 10.37
N GLU A 285 -28.63 19.90 10.94
CA GLU A 285 -29.96 19.61 10.35
C GLU A 285 -30.70 18.69 11.33
N SER A 286 -31.00 19.22 12.51
CA SER A 286 -32.08 18.75 13.36
C SER A 286 -33.13 19.86 13.43
N SER A 287 -33.83 20.05 12.32
CA SER A 287 -35.09 20.78 12.31
C SER A 287 -35.96 20.19 11.20
N ASP A 288 -37.19 19.84 11.59
CA ASP A 288 -38.34 19.54 10.75
C ASP A 288 -38.52 18.07 10.30
N LEU A 289 -38.81 17.24 11.30
CA LEU A 289 -39.90 16.27 11.18
C LEU A 289 -40.88 16.57 12.32
N SER A 290 -41.76 17.54 12.10
CA SER A 290 -43.01 17.62 12.85
C SER A 290 -43.85 16.39 12.50
N ASP A 291 -44.04 15.52 13.48
CA ASP A 291 -45.02 14.43 13.45
C ASP A 291 -46.39 14.99 13.03
N PRO A 292 -47.11 14.39 12.07
CA PRO A 292 -48.52 14.70 11.87
C PRO A 292 -49.29 14.04 13.02
N GLU A 293 -49.63 14.84 14.02
CA GLU A 293 -50.66 14.50 15.00
C GLU A 293 -51.99 14.23 14.29
N ASN A 294 -52.57 13.07 14.63
CA ASN A 294 -53.99 12.72 14.70
C ASN A 294 -55.00 13.79 14.21
N MET A 295 -55.78 13.42 13.18
CA MET A 295 -57.16 13.88 13.06
C MET A 295 -58.07 12.69 12.73
N ASP A 296 -58.63 12.11 13.78
CA ASP A 296 -59.93 11.43 13.79
C ASP A 296 -60.94 12.35 14.51
N GLY A 297 -62.16 12.49 13.95
CA GLY A 297 -63.34 13.21 14.48
C GLY A 297 -63.54 14.60 13.83
N ASP A 298 -64.63 14.91 13.12
CA ASP A 298 -66.01 14.43 13.09
C ASP A 298 -66.56 14.36 11.65
#